data_AF-A0A6V7LIA3-F1
#
_entry.id   AF-A0A6V7LIA3-F1
#
_cell.length_a   1.000
_cell.length_b   1.000
_cell.length_c   1.000
_cell.angle_alpha   90.00
_cell.angle_beta   90.00
_cell.angle_gamma   90.00
#
_symmetry.space_group_name_H-M   'P 1'
#
loop_
_entity.id
_entity.type
_entity.pdbx_description
1 polymer ?
#
loop_
_entity_poly.entity_id
_entity_poly.type
_entity_poly.pdbx_seq_one_letter_code
_entity_poly.pdbx_strand_id
1 'polypeptide(L)'
;GVPVLFSEPHYLHGAEELVEYAEGLRAIPKKHKSYIVIEPLTGLPLEGAKMSQLSLQMVTEPKVPLLTNITTGIFPLLWTQE
;
A
#
# COMPACT_ATOMS: atom_id res chain seq x y z
N GLY A 1 -11.23 1.86 15.88
CA GLY A 1 -11.22 2.16 14.43
C GLY A 1 -10.93 0.88 13.67
N VAL A 2 -11.18 0.86 12.36
CA VAL A 2 -10.73 -0.26 11.50
C VAL A 2 -9.23 -0.07 11.23
N PRO A 3 -8.38 -1.10 11.39
CA PRO A 3 -6.93 -0.95 11.28
C PRO A 3 -6.48 -0.96 9.81
N VAL A 4 -6.93 0.06 9.07
CA VAL A 4 -6.62 0.27 7.66
C VAL A 4 -5.39 1.14 7.51
N LEU A 5 -4.46 0.74 6.64
CA LEU A 5 -3.28 1.51 6.27
C LEU A 5 -3.30 1.87 4.78
N PHE A 6 -2.72 3.03 4.47
CA PHE A 6 -2.50 3.50 3.11
C PHE A 6 -1.02 3.49 2.77
N SER A 7 -0.69 3.10 1.54
CA SER A 7 0.67 3.06 1.00
C SER A 7 0.65 3.22 -0.51
N GLU A 8 1.81 3.32 -1.14
CA GLU A 8 1.91 3.10 -2.59
C GLU A 8 1.82 1.59 -2.91
N PRO A 9 1.38 1.19 -4.12
CA PRO A 9 1.24 -0.20 -4.50
C PRO A 9 2.51 -1.03 -4.29
N HIS A 10 2.31 -2.23 -3.77
CA HIS A 10 3.36 -3.15 -3.37
C HIS A 10 4.38 -2.53 -2.39
N TYR A 11 3.91 -1.59 -1.56
CA TYR A 11 4.72 -0.86 -0.60
C TYR A 11 5.94 -0.19 -1.24
N LEU A 12 5.77 0.40 -2.42
CA LEU A 12 6.82 1.23 -3.02
C LEU A 12 7.25 2.33 -2.01
N HIS A 13 8.56 2.46 -1.80
CA HIS A 13 9.19 3.32 -0.78
C HIS A 13 8.86 2.98 0.69
N GLY A 14 8.16 1.88 0.94
CA GLY A 14 7.94 1.32 2.27
C GLY A 14 9.16 0.60 2.81
N ALA A 15 9.09 0.21 4.09
CA ALA A 15 10.10 -0.63 4.71
C ALA A 15 10.12 -2.05 4.11
N GLU A 16 11.29 -2.69 4.09
CA GLU A 16 11.50 -4.00 3.44
C GLU A 16 10.60 -5.09 4.05
N GLU A 17 10.38 -5.04 5.37
CA GLU A 17 9.55 -6.00 6.10
C GLU A 17 8.08 -6.00 5.64
N LEU A 18 7.60 -4.91 5.04
CA LEU A 18 6.24 -4.83 4.47
C LEU A 18 6.12 -5.65 3.19
N VAL A 19 7.19 -5.70 2.39
CA VAL A 19 7.24 -6.44 1.13
C VAL A 19 7.43 -7.93 1.40
N GLU A 20 8.17 -8.29 2.44
CA GLU A 20 8.45 -9.68 2.82
C GLU A 20 7.23 -10.41 3.43
N TYR A 21 6.25 -9.67 3.95
CA TYR A 21 5.09 -10.26 4.64
C TYR A 21 4.19 -11.10 3.71
N ALA A 22 4.07 -10.74 2.43
CA ALA A 22 3.19 -11.43 1.49
C ALA A 22 3.90 -11.76 0.18
N GLU A 23 3.70 -12.99 -0.30
CA GLU A 23 4.23 -13.42 -1.58
C GLU A 23 3.59 -12.66 -2.76
N GLY A 24 4.37 -12.46 -3.82
CA GLY A 24 3.92 -11.76 -5.03
C GLY A 24 4.04 -10.24 -4.98
N LEU A 25 4.51 -9.67 -3.85
CA LEU A 25 4.80 -8.25 -3.77
C LEU A 25 6.06 -7.89 -4.55
N ARG A 26 5.94 -6.91 -5.46
CA ARG A 26 7.06 -6.40 -6.24
C ARG A 26 6.88 -4.90 -6.52
N ALA A 27 7.57 -4.07 -5.75
CA ALA A 27 7.57 -2.63 -5.99
C ALA A 27 8.30 -2.29 -7.31
N ILE A 28 7.58 -1.72 -8.28
CA ILE A 28 8.13 -1.30 -9.57
C ILE A 28 7.85 0.20 -9.73
N PRO A 29 8.86 1.08 -9.60
CA PRO A 29 8.66 2.53 -9.65
C PRO A 29 7.91 3.01 -10.91
N LYS A 30 8.14 2.38 -12.06
CA LYS A 30 7.45 2.72 -13.32
C LYS A 30 5.94 2.47 -13.28
N LYS A 31 5.47 1.55 -12.43
CA LYS A 31 4.06 1.16 -12.32
C LYS A 31 3.37 1.69 -11.08
N HIS A 32 4.10 1.87 -9.98
CA HIS A 32 3.51 2.05 -8.64
C HIS A 32 3.76 3.43 -8.03
N LYS A 33 4.52 4.31 -8.69
CA LYS A 33 4.77 5.65 -8.14
C LYS A 33 3.58 6.58 -8.38
N SER A 34 3.24 7.38 -7.38
CA SER A 34 2.41 8.55 -7.58
C SER A 34 3.23 9.68 -8.21
N TYR A 35 2.63 10.47 -9.09
CA TYR A 35 3.28 11.66 -9.64
C TYR A 35 2.26 12.73 -10.05
N ILE A 36 2.75 13.96 -10.15
CA ILE A 36 2.02 15.10 -10.66
C ILE A 36 2.98 15.94 -11.52
N VAL A 37 2.51 16.34 -12.68
CA VAL A 37 3.20 17.26 -13.60
C VAL A 37 2.56 18.62 -13.44
N ILE A 38 3.35 19.61 -13.04
CA ILE A 38 2.88 20.96 -12.72
C ILE A 38 3.52 21.95 -13.70
N GLU A 39 2.71 22.82 -14.29
CA GLU A 39 3.22 23.95 -15.07
C GLU A 39 3.86 24.98 -14.12
N PRO A 40 5.14 25.32 -14.30
CA PRO A 40 5.91 26.04 -13.28
C PRO A 40 5.49 27.50 -13.04
N LEU A 41 4.89 28.20 -14.01
CA LEU A 41 4.54 29.61 -13.86
C LEU A 41 3.18 29.82 -13.19
N THR A 42 2.19 29.00 -13.54
CA THR A 42 0.79 29.11 -13.10
C THR A 42 0.45 28.13 -11.99
N GLY A 43 1.24 27.07 -11.80
CA GLY A 43 0.99 26.01 -10.82
C GLY A 43 -0.11 25.03 -11.22
N LEU A 44 -0.59 25.08 -12.46
CA LEU A 44 -1.66 24.21 -12.94
C LEU A 44 -1.17 22.74 -13.05
N PRO A 45 -1.94 21.76 -12.54
CA PRO A 45 -1.66 20.36 -12.78
C PRO A 45 -2.00 20.00 -14.22
N LEU A 46 -1.01 19.54 -14.99
CA LEU A 46 -1.18 19.14 -16.39
C LEU A 46 -1.55 17.66 -16.50
N GLU A 47 -0.93 16.83 -15.66
CA GLU A 47 -1.10 15.39 -15.63
C GLU A 47 -0.76 14.87 -14.24
N GLY A 48 -1.36 13.75 -13.84
CA GLY A 48 -0.96 13.07 -12.63
C GLY A 48 -1.55 11.67 -12.59
N ALA A 49 -0.96 10.83 -11.75
CA ALA A 49 -1.54 9.57 -11.35
C ALA A 49 -1.29 9.40 -9.87
N LYS A 50 -2.36 9.14 -9.12
CA LYS A 50 -2.28 8.81 -7.70
C LYS A 50 -2.41 7.30 -7.55
N MET A 51 -1.32 6.68 -7.12
CA MET A 51 -1.26 5.24 -6.88
C MET A 51 -1.48 4.98 -5.39
N SER A 52 -2.59 4.34 -5.04
CA SER A 52 -2.96 4.12 -3.63
C SER A 52 -3.24 2.64 -3.35
N GLN A 53 -2.67 2.12 -2.28
CA GLN A 53 -2.87 0.76 -1.80
C GLN A 53 -3.54 0.78 -0.43
N LEU A 54 -4.60 -0.03 -0.30
CA LEU A 54 -5.29 -0.31 0.94
C LEU A 54 -4.71 -1.58 1.57
N SER A 55 -4.39 -1.53 2.86
CA SER A 55 -3.89 -2.68 3.61
C SER A 55 -4.57 -2.82 4.96
N LEU A 56 -4.59 -4.02 5.52
CA LEU A 56 -5.09 -4.31 6.86
C LEU A 56 -3.97 -4.77 7.77
N GLN A 57 -3.94 -4.27 9.00
CA GLN A 57 -3.10 -4.86 10.04
C GLN A 57 -3.71 -6.17 10.53
N MET A 58 -2.98 -7.26 10.32
CA MET A 58 -3.32 -8.60 10.79
C MET A 58 -2.59 -8.86 12.09
N VAL A 59 -3.32 -9.32 13.11
CA VAL A 59 -2.76 -9.65 14.44
C VAL A 59 -3.35 -10.98 14.89
N THR A 60 -2.48 -11.89 15.33
CA THR A 60 -2.89 -13.16 15.90
C THR A 60 -3.68 -12.91 17.21
N GLU A 61 -4.88 -13.47 17.32
CA GLU A 61 -5.73 -13.32 18.51
C GLU A 61 -6.17 -14.71 19.01
N PRO A 62 -5.58 -15.22 20.11
CA PRO A 62 -5.88 -16.54 20.65
C PRO A 62 -7.35 -16.76 21.01
N LYS A 63 -8.09 -15.69 21.34
CA LYS A 63 -9.51 -15.78 21.72
C LYS A 63 -10.45 -15.84 20.53
N VAL A 64 -9.97 -15.57 19.31
CA VAL A 64 -10.77 -15.59 18.09
C VAL A 64 -10.28 -16.76 17.24
N PRO A 65 -11.00 -17.90 17.18
CA PRO A 65 -10.53 -19.12 16.51
C PRO A 65 -10.01 -18.90 15.09
N LEU A 66 -10.66 -18.00 14.32
CA LEU A 66 -10.26 -17.67 12.94
C LEU A 66 -8.91 -16.92 12.84
N LEU A 67 -8.45 -16.29 13.91
CA LEU A 67 -7.22 -15.49 13.96
C LEU A 67 -6.11 -16.20 14.77
N THR A 68 -6.30 -17.46 15.15
CA THR A 68 -5.30 -18.22 15.92
C THR A 68 -4.10 -18.66 15.09
N ASN A 69 -4.30 -18.87 13.78
CA ASN A 69 -3.28 -19.41 12.87
C ASN A 69 -3.04 -18.48 11.67
N ILE A 70 -2.84 -17.19 11.94
CA ILE A 70 -2.46 -16.18 10.96
C ILE A 70 -1.11 -15.58 11.32
N THR A 71 -0.37 -15.09 10.32
CA THR A 71 0.86 -14.32 10.53
C THR A 71 0.50 -12.87 10.88
N THR A 72 1.15 -12.34 11.93
CA THR A 72 1.01 -10.93 12.29
C THR A 72 1.79 -10.07 11.31
N GLY A 73 1.18 -9.03 10.76
CA GLY A 73 1.79 -8.12 9.79
C GLY A 73 0.77 -7.25 9.05
N ILE A 74 1.14 -6.69 7.91
CA ILE A 74 0.29 -5.78 7.13
C ILE A 74 -0.05 -6.44 5.80
N PHE A 75 -1.31 -6.86 5.67
CA PHE A 75 -1.80 -7.57 4.49
C PHE A 75 -2.33 -6.61 3.43
N PRO A 76 -1.80 -6.63 2.19
CA PRO A 76 -2.29 -5.80 1.10
C PRO A 76 -3.64 -6.33 0.59
N LEU A 77 -4.66 -5.47 0.52
CA LEU A 77 -5.98 -5.84 0.02
C LEU A 77 -6.13 -5.58 -1.48
N LEU A 78 -5.94 -4.33 -1.86
CA LEU A 78 -6.10 -3.85 -3.24
C LEU A 78 -5.31 -2.57 -3.43
N TRP A 79 -5.08 -2.21 -4.68
CA TRP A 79 -4.59 -0.90 -5.06
C TRP A 79 -5.37 -0.34 -6.23
N THR A 80 -5.42 0.98 -6.32
CA THR A 80 -6.11 1.72 -7.36
C THR A 80 -5.20 2.81 -7.92
N GLN A 81 -5.51 3.22 -9.14
CA GLN A 81 -4.96 4.40 -9.78
C GLN A 81 -6.09 5.40 -10.00
N GLU A 82 -5.90 6.62 -9.51
CA GLU A 82 -6.76 7.79 -9.77
C GLU A 82 -6.04 8.80 -10.66
#